data_AF-A0A937M9E2-F1
#
_entry.id   AF-A0A937M9E2-F1
#
_cell.length_a   1.000
_cell.length_b   1.000
_cell.length_c   1.000
_cell.angle_alpha   90.00
_cell.angle_beta   90.00
_cell.angle_gamma   90.00
#
_symmetry.space_group_name_H-M   'P 1'
#
loop_
_entity.id
_entity.type
_entity.pdbx_description
1 polymer ?
#
loop_
_entity_poly.entity_id
_entity_poly.type
_entity_poly.pdbx_seq_one_letter_code
_entity_poly.pdbx_strand_id
1 'polypeptide(L)'
;MYQRAWKDRSGWRREHTADAIAAAPSGPHVAMAAALVWEEHCVECALPSCYSTCPLYARRADGKCARFEYGIAANSSFDGLFPYGADVRFRRWAKLEAYWPGRPSLFPVRELRAMVWRPDVLERAEAVVRGLPIAYGLAEKIRKSRKRLIRRTFANTGIDGGNADALLVRFFSPDEDQHRLQIEIDREGDGEKRNQTVFRRSLDVSHGWNELVVPASELPEEPGKIRVWPDNDAPLRLIFTWLDVVAFENTSGAGPVPADKVKCVAWDLDGTIWDGIIGEDGPDGVVPRPVAMELIRQLDARGILQTIASKNDFDRAWPKIEELGLADYFLYPAIHWGPKSGSLRKIAEELDINVDTFAFIDDSAFERGEVGRTLPQVRTFDAARIDELLSRPEFDVPVTETSRTRRQSYLAQARRKKVSGSWDGDIDDFLKSCNMVMCIGPVSETRIPRCLELLQRSNQFNLSATRYTEPEFQALLKDVNVECFAFDVADDYGDYGVVGFAAVRLEDDGPVLIDFVMSCRVARKRVEEAFLHWYADRACRRGADRLFVRMRKTDRNGPLRDALSAINLSRIGPKNADAIEVLEYDLTREVENPAIIRIEEKRAGERTS
;
A
#
# COMPACT_ATOMS: atom_id res chain seq x y z
N MET A 1 23.19 14.10 -6.30
CA MET A 1 23.91 15.15 -7.10
C MET A 1 24.93 14.51 -8.04
N TYR A 2 25.24 15.15 -9.17
CA TYR A 2 26.12 14.57 -10.20
C TYR A 2 27.27 15.50 -10.59
N GLN A 3 28.46 14.95 -10.84
CA GLN A 3 29.62 15.71 -11.33
C GLN A 3 29.44 16.09 -12.81
N ARG A 4 29.07 17.35 -13.04
CA ARG A 4 28.75 17.90 -14.38
C ARG A 4 29.92 18.60 -15.11
N ALA A 5 31.13 18.56 -14.54
CA ALA A 5 32.24 19.48 -14.85
C ALA A 5 32.90 19.35 -16.25
N TRP A 6 32.54 18.34 -17.03
CA TRP A 6 32.94 18.18 -18.43
C TRP A 6 31.82 17.44 -19.16
N LYS A 7 31.31 18.01 -20.27
CA LYS A 7 30.23 17.40 -21.05
C LYS A 7 30.50 17.62 -22.52
N ASP A 8 30.43 16.56 -23.31
CA ASP A 8 30.34 16.68 -24.76
C ASP A 8 28.88 16.91 -25.14
N ARG A 9 28.49 18.19 -25.20
CA ARG A 9 27.13 18.60 -25.58
C ARG A 9 26.78 18.21 -27.03
N SER A 10 27.78 18.08 -27.90
CA SER A 10 27.56 17.72 -29.30
C SER A 10 27.28 16.23 -29.46
N GLY A 11 28.03 15.39 -28.75
CA GLY A 11 27.77 13.95 -28.63
C GLY A 11 26.40 13.65 -28.06
N TRP A 12 26.06 14.25 -26.90
CA TRP A 12 24.76 14.03 -26.26
C TRP A 12 23.57 14.42 -27.16
N ARG A 13 23.66 15.54 -27.89
CA ARG A 13 22.56 15.98 -28.79
C ARG A 13 22.30 15.05 -29.96
N ARG A 14 23.31 14.33 -30.46
CA ARG A 14 23.15 13.37 -31.57
C ARG A 14 22.31 12.15 -31.18
N GLU A 15 22.33 11.76 -29.91
CA GLU A 15 21.57 10.63 -29.39
C GLU A 15 20.23 11.02 -28.78
N HIS A 16 19.97 12.33 -28.60
CA HIS A 16 18.78 12.85 -27.94
C HIS A 16 17.58 13.06 -28.89
N THR A 17 17.79 12.97 -30.21
CA THR A 17 16.73 13.18 -31.20
C THR A 17 15.82 11.95 -31.31
N ALA A 18 14.68 12.01 -30.61
CA ALA A 18 13.53 11.10 -30.67
C ALA A 18 13.44 9.93 -29.67
N ASP A 19 13.67 10.18 -28.38
CA ASP A 19 13.20 9.24 -27.34
C ASP A 19 11.66 9.38 -27.20
N ALA A 20 10.89 8.33 -27.56
CA ALA A 20 9.46 8.27 -27.26
C ALA A 20 9.27 8.01 -25.75
N ILE A 21 9.06 9.07 -24.97
CA ILE A 21 8.98 8.96 -23.52
C ILE A 21 7.59 8.45 -23.13
N ALA A 22 7.49 7.18 -22.75
CA ALA A 22 6.32 6.68 -22.04
C ALA A 22 6.16 7.45 -20.72
N ALA A 23 4.93 7.85 -20.40
CA ALA A 23 4.62 8.56 -19.15
C ALA A 23 5.22 7.81 -17.96
N ALA A 24 5.93 8.54 -17.09
CA ALA A 24 6.51 7.95 -15.89
C ALA A 24 5.40 7.30 -15.06
N PRO A 25 5.52 6.03 -14.64
CA PRO A 25 4.55 5.43 -13.73
C PRO A 25 4.46 6.27 -12.44
N SER A 26 3.32 6.24 -11.76
CA SER A 26 3.18 6.88 -10.45
C SER A 26 4.22 6.28 -9.50
N GLY A 27 5.25 7.05 -9.17
CA GLY A 27 6.33 6.61 -8.29
C GLY A 27 6.07 7.01 -6.84
N PRO A 28 6.89 6.51 -5.91
CA PRO A 28 6.74 6.86 -4.50
C PRO A 28 6.97 8.37 -4.30
N HIS A 29 6.14 8.98 -3.46
CA HIS A 29 6.30 10.37 -3.06
C HIS A 29 7.49 10.48 -2.09
N VAL A 30 8.51 11.27 -2.44
CA VAL A 30 9.75 11.38 -1.65
C VAL A 30 9.81 12.73 -0.94
N ALA A 31 9.80 12.74 0.40
CA ALA A 31 9.90 13.96 1.20
C ALA A 31 11.34 14.45 1.30
N MET A 32 12.26 13.52 1.58
CA MET A 32 13.65 13.83 1.87
C MET A 32 14.58 12.91 1.09
N ALA A 33 15.76 13.40 0.74
CA ALA A 33 16.80 12.62 0.10
C ALA A 33 18.19 12.96 0.64
N ALA A 34 19.12 12.02 0.51
CA ALA A 34 20.52 12.20 0.84
C ALA A 34 21.25 12.94 -0.27
N ALA A 35 22.16 13.83 0.11
CA ALA A 35 23.00 14.56 -0.83
C ALA A 35 24.23 13.73 -1.27
N LEU A 36 24.02 12.59 -1.96
CA LEU A 36 25.12 11.83 -2.55
C LEU A 36 25.72 12.59 -3.74
N VAL A 37 27.03 12.48 -3.95
CA VAL A 37 27.73 13.12 -5.09
C VAL A 37 28.33 12.03 -5.96
N TRP A 38 27.65 11.75 -7.07
CA TRP A 38 28.04 10.75 -8.06
C TRP A 38 29.07 11.31 -9.03
N GLU A 39 30.19 10.59 -9.14
CA GLU A 39 31.28 10.86 -10.07
C GLU A 39 31.45 9.66 -11.01
N GLU A 40 32.00 9.90 -12.20
CA GLU A 40 32.40 8.80 -13.08
C GLU A 40 33.73 8.21 -12.61
N HIS A 41 33.82 6.88 -12.64
CA HIS A 41 35.04 6.14 -12.31
C HIS A 41 35.17 4.90 -13.20
N CYS A 42 36.31 4.22 -13.10
CA CYS A 42 36.57 2.94 -13.76
C CYS A 42 36.46 1.82 -12.74
N VAL A 43 35.92 0.66 -13.12
CA VAL A 43 35.90 -0.56 -12.29
C VAL A 43 37.35 -1.00 -12.00
N GLU A 44 38.18 -1.11 -13.03
CA GLU A 44 39.60 -1.52 -12.97
C GLU A 44 40.60 -0.36 -12.72
N CYS A 45 40.23 0.61 -11.89
CA CYS A 45 41.01 1.84 -11.74
C CYS A 45 42.28 1.65 -10.87
N ALA A 46 43.46 1.66 -11.48
CA ALA A 46 44.76 1.68 -10.79
C ALA A 46 45.45 3.06 -10.88
N LEU A 47 44.86 4.09 -10.25
CA LEU A 47 45.44 5.44 -10.23
C LEU A 47 46.77 5.49 -9.46
N PRO A 48 47.78 6.26 -9.92
CA PRO A 48 47.82 7.03 -11.17
C PRO A 48 48.30 6.21 -12.39
N SER A 49 48.78 4.98 -12.18
CA SER A 49 49.42 4.13 -13.20
C SER A 49 48.54 3.89 -14.44
N CYS A 50 47.21 3.87 -14.28
CA CYS A 50 46.28 3.68 -15.38
C CYS A 50 46.32 4.78 -16.45
N TYR A 51 46.83 5.98 -16.15
CA TYR A 51 46.89 7.09 -17.12
C TYR A 51 47.93 6.90 -18.23
N SER A 52 48.95 6.09 -17.99
CA SER A 52 49.99 5.79 -18.99
C SER A 52 49.90 4.38 -19.55
N THR A 53 49.20 3.47 -18.87
CA THR A 53 49.20 2.03 -19.19
C THR A 53 47.87 1.50 -19.72
N CYS A 54 46.76 2.20 -19.48
CA CYS A 54 45.45 1.71 -19.88
C CYS A 54 45.17 2.03 -21.36
N PRO A 55 44.92 1.02 -22.22
CA PRO A 55 44.59 1.25 -23.63
C PRO A 55 43.22 1.94 -23.81
N LEU A 56 42.37 1.89 -22.78
CA LEU A 56 41.08 2.55 -22.78
C LEU A 56 41.17 3.98 -22.25
N TYR A 57 42.32 4.49 -21.77
CA TYR A 57 42.41 5.81 -21.18
C TYR A 57 42.01 6.90 -22.18
N ALA A 58 41.00 7.70 -21.81
CA ALA A 58 40.54 8.83 -22.60
C ALA A 58 40.67 10.09 -21.76
N ARG A 59 41.59 11.00 -22.11
CA ARG A 59 41.93 12.16 -21.28
C ARG A 59 40.87 13.27 -21.38
N ARG A 60 40.37 13.70 -20.23
CA ARG A 60 39.53 14.88 -20.04
C ARG A 60 40.36 16.15 -19.91
N ALA A 61 39.72 17.31 -20.06
CA ALA A 61 40.35 18.62 -19.86
C ALA A 61 40.94 18.84 -18.44
N ASP A 62 40.40 18.16 -17.42
CA ASP A 62 40.92 18.16 -16.05
C ASP A 62 41.96 17.06 -15.77
N GLY A 63 42.46 16.38 -16.80
CA GLY A 63 43.49 15.33 -16.70
C GLY A 63 42.98 13.94 -16.30
N LYS A 64 41.71 13.81 -15.93
CA LYS A 64 41.09 12.53 -15.55
C LYS A 64 40.68 11.69 -16.77
N CYS A 65 40.33 10.44 -16.52
CA CYS A 65 39.80 9.54 -17.53
C CYS A 65 38.29 9.78 -17.77
N ALA A 66 37.87 9.88 -19.03
CA ALA A 66 36.50 9.93 -19.50
C ALA A 66 35.93 8.51 -19.58
N ARG A 67 34.95 8.17 -18.73
CA ARG A 67 34.31 6.85 -18.67
C ARG A 67 32.87 6.88 -19.17
N PHE A 68 32.25 8.04 -19.24
CA PHE A 68 31.00 8.20 -19.99
C PHE A 68 31.25 8.84 -21.35
N GLU A 69 30.42 8.51 -22.34
CA GLU A 69 30.58 8.99 -23.71
C GLU A 69 30.58 10.52 -23.79
N TYR A 70 29.65 11.15 -23.09
CA TYR A 70 29.45 12.60 -23.04
C TYR A 70 29.47 13.18 -21.63
N GLY A 71 30.01 12.43 -20.65
CA GLY A 71 29.92 12.76 -19.23
C GLY A 71 28.51 12.47 -18.66
N ILE A 72 28.19 13.04 -17.49
CA ILE A 72 26.85 12.94 -16.89
C ILE A 72 26.00 14.12 -17.41
N ALA A 73 25.23 13.88 -18.47
CA ALA A 73 24.38 14.88 -19.10
C ALA A 73 23.10 15.13 -18.28
N ALA A 74 22.53 16.33 -18.41
CA ALA A 74 21.29 16.68 -17.74
C ALA A 74 20.19 16.70 -18.80
N ASN A 75 19.26 15.76 -18.71
CA ASN A 75 18.18 15.59 -19.66
C ASN A 75 16.89 16.17 -19.04
N SER A 76 16.45 17.32 -19.55
CA SER A 76 15.28 18.05 -19.05
C SER A 76 13.94 17.41 -19.37
N SER A 77 13.92 16.37 -20.20
CA SER A 77 12.68 15.63 -20.50
C SER A 77 12.26 14.68 -19.38
N PHE A 78 13.08 14.55 -18.33
CA PHE A 78 12.82 13.73 -17.16
C PHE A 78 12.83 14.60 -15.90
N ASP A 79 11.93 14.33 -14.97
CA ASP A 79 11.92 14.93 -13.63
C ASP A 79 12.16 13.85 -12.56
N GLY A 80 12.94 14.19 -11.54
CA GLY A 80 13.35 13.25 -10.49
C GLY A 80 13.73 13.99 -9.22
N LEU A 81 14.82 13.60 -8.54
CA LEU A 81 15.32 14.40 -7.42
C LEU A 81 15.65 15.84 -7.87
N PHE A 82 16.16 15.99 -9.09
CA PHE A 82 16.44 17.27 -9.75
C PHE A 82 15.48 17.47 -10.93
N PRO A 83 15.31 18.72 -11.42
CA PRO A 83 14.46 19.02 -12.59
C PRO A 83 15.09 18.56 -13.92
N TYR A 84 15.80 17.44 -13.89
CA TYR A 84 16.41 16.75 -15.02
C TYR A 84 16.77 15.31 -14.60
N GLY A 85 16.75 14.39 -15.55
CA GLY A 85 17.37 13.08 -15.42
C GLY A 85 18.88 13.14 -15.67
N ALA A 86 19.67 12.39 -14.90
CA ALA A 86 21.09 12.22 -15.14
C ALA A 86 21.31 11.17 -16.23
N ASP A 87 21.56 11.66 -17.44
CA ASP A 87 21.72 10.87 -18.65
C ASP A 87 23.20 10.46 -18.79
N VAL A 88 23.46 9.17 -18.81
CA VAL A 88 24.80 8.58 -18.90
C VAL A 88 24.83 7.48 -19.94
N ARG A 89 25.87 7.49 -20.77
CA ARG A 89 26.21 6.36 -21.65
C ARG A 89 27.51 5.75 -21.19
N PHE A 90 27.42 4.51 -20.69
CA PHE A 90 28.52 3.77 -20.12
C PHE A 90 29.50 3.33 -21.21
N ARG A 91 30.78 3.69 -21.07
CA ARG A 91 31.85 3.02 -21.80
C ARG A 91 32.25 1.73 -21.07
N ARG A 92 33.03 0.90 -21.74
CA ARG A 92 33.67 -0.28 -21.14
C ARG A 92 34.32 0.04 -19.77
N TRP A 93 33.97 -0.75 -18.76
CA TRP A 93 34.38 -0.62 -17.35
C TRP A 93 34.01 0.70 -16.66
N ALA A 94 33.06 1.45 -17.20
CA ALA A 94 32.57 2.66 -16.55
C ALA A 94 31.67 2.33 -15.36
N LYS A 95 31.77 3.14 -14.31
CA LYS A 95 30.87 3.08 -13.15
C LYS A 95 30.54 4.47 -12.64
N LEU A 96 29.35 4.61 -12.04
CA LEU A 96 29.03 5.69 -11.13
C LEU A 96 29.55 5.31 -9.74
N GLU A 97 30.27 6.22 -9.07
CA GLU A 97 30.73 6.01 -7.70
C GLU A 97 30.48 7.25 -6.85
N ALA A 98 29.99 7.04 -5.64
CA ALA A 98 29.83 8.07 -4.61
C ALA A 98 30.41 7.60 -3.28
N TYR A 99 30.71 8.56 -2.40
CA TYR A 99 31.06 8.25 -1.02
C TYR A 99 29.81 7.78 -0.27
N TRP A 100 29.90 6.65 0.42
CA TRP A 100 28.86 6.12 1.29
C TRP A 100 29.17 6.56 2.73
N PRO A 101 28.31 7.36 3.38
CA PRO A 101 28.56 7.84 4.73
C PRO A 101 28.21 6.84 5.84
N GLY A 102 27.62 5.68 5.51
CA GLY A 102 27.04 4.77 6.50
C GLY A 102 25.63 5.19 6.88
N ARG A 103 25.51 6.31 7.58
CA ARG A 103 24.23 6.94 7.95
C ARG A 103 24.11 8.31 7.26
N PRO A 104 23.52 8.39 6.05
CA PRO A 104 23.44 9.65 5.32
C PRO A 104 22.44 10.61 5.95
N SER A 105 22.84 11.87 6.14
CA SER A 105 21.91 12.93 6.52
C SER A 105 20.94 13.23 5.38
N LEU A 106 19.66 13.35 5.72
CA LEU A 106 18.59 13.61 4.76
C LEU A 106 18.18 15.09 4.75
N PHE A 107 17.77 15.56 3.57
CA PHE A 107 17.35 16.93 3.31
C PHE A 107 16.01 16.94 2.58
N PRO A 108 15.10 17.89 2.88
CA PRO A 108 13.88 18.06 2.11
C PRO A 108 14.17 18.20 0.61
N VAL A 109 13.42 17.47 -0.24
CA VAL A 109 13.64 17.46 -1.70
C VAL A 109 13.59 18.88 -2.28
N ARG A 110 12.68 19.73 -1.77
CA ARG A 110 12.58 21.15 -2.17
C ARG A 110 13.88 21.93 -1.96
N GLU A 111 14.61 21.65 -0.87
CA GLU A 111 15.86 22.36 -0.54
C GLU A 111 17.00 21.86 -1.42
N LEU A 112 17.08 20.56 -1.67
CA LEU A 112 18.05 19.98 -2.62
C LEU A 112 17.84 20.50 -4.04
N ARG A 113 16.57 20.61 -4.48
CA ARG A 113 16.21 21.21 -5.78
C ARG A 113 16.65 22.68 -5.86
N ALA A 114 16.43 23.47 -4.80
CA ALA A 114 16.86 24.86 -4.75
C ALA A 114 18.39 25.02 -4.75
N MET A 115 19.14 24.11 -4.11
CA MET A 115 20.61 24.13 -4.11
C MET A 115 21.22 23.86 -5.49
N VAL A 116 20.57 23.04 -6.32
CA VAL A 116 21.04 22.71 -7.68
C VAL A 116 20.78 23.83 -8.70
N TRP A 117 19.98 24.84 -8.36
CA TRP A 117 19.72 26.03 -9.21
C TRP A 117 20.80 27.13 -9.12
N ARG A 118 21.90 26.93 -8.38
CA ARG A 118 23.07 27.84 -8.39
C ARG A 118 24.35 27.27 -9.04
N PRO A 119 24.31 26.61 -10.23
CA PRO A 119 25.53 26.12 -10.87
C PRO A 119 26.31 27.23 -11.60
N ASP A 120 25.62 28.28 -12.04
CA ASP A 120 26.19 29.26 -12.99
C ASP A 120 27.22 30.21 -12.38
N VAL A 121 27.11 30.55 -11.09
CA VAL A 121 28.04 31.49 -10.44
C VAL A 121 29.39 30.82 -10.15
N LEU A 122 29.38 29.51 -9.83
CA LEU A 122 30.57 28.78 -9.40
C LEU A 122 31.32 28.10 -10.57
N GLU A 123 30.60 27.58 -11.58
CA GLU A 123 31.24 27.10 -12.82
C GLU A 123 31.94 28.25 -13.57
N ARG A 124 31.36 29.46 -13.56
CA ARG A 124 32.02 30.68 -14.09
C ARG A 124 33.27 31.05 -13.29
N ALA A 125 33.24 30.94 -11.97
CA ALA A 125 34.41 31.21 -11.13
C ALA A 125 35.55 30.18 -11.34
N GLU A 126 35.24 28.89 -11.51
CA GLU A 126 36.24 27.86 -11.86
C GLU A 126 36.80 28.03 -13.28
N ALA A 127 35.99 28.48 -14.24
CA ALA A 127 36.47 28.80 -15.60
C ALA A 127 37.49 29.95 -15.60
N VAL A 128 37.30 30.96 -14.74
CA VAL A 128 38.26 32.07 -14.55
C VAL A 128 39.59 31.58 -13.95
N VAL A 129 39.55 30.60 -13.05
CA VAL A 129 40.76 30.00 -12.44
C VAL A 129 41.48 29.02 -13.38
N ARG A 130 40.75 28.31 -14.26
CA ARG A 130 41.35 27.42 -15.29
C ARG A 130 42.20 28.16 -16.33
N GLY A 131 42.02 29.47 -16.47
CA GLY A 131 42.85 30.33 -17.33
C GLY A 131 44.18 30.77 -16.70
N LEU A 132 44.43 30.48 -15.43
CA LEU A 132 45.67 30.85 -14.74
C LEU A 132 46.63 29.65 -14.66
N PRO A 133 47.92 29.83 -14.99
CA PRO A 133 48.90 28.76 -14.97
C PRO A 133 49.35 28.48 -13.53
N ILE A 134 48.48 27.86 -12.74
CA ILE A 134 48.79 27.48 -11.35
C ILE A 134 48.71 25.96 -11.22
N ALA A 135 49.79 25.37 -10.70
CA ALA A 135 50.06 23.95 -10.61
C ALA A 135 48.83 23.12 -10.16
N TYR A 136 48.53 22.08 -10.93
CA TYR A 136 47.50 21.05 -10.75
C TYR A 136 47.20 20.68 -9.28
N GLY A 137 48.22 20.69 -8.41
CA GLY A 137 48.11 20.42 -6.97
C GLY A 137 47.29 21.43 -6.14
N LEU A 138 47.21 22.71 -6.52
CA LEU A 138 46.44 23.71 -5.78
C LEU A 138 44.94 23.60 -6.09
N ALA A 139 44.57 23.38 -7.35
CA ALA A 139 43.19 23.10 -7.76
C ALA A 139 42.67 21.80 -7.10
N GLU A 140 43.50 20.77 -7.00
CA GLU A 140 43.13 19.53 -6.31
C GLU A 140 42.99 19.70 -4.79
N LYS A 141 43.84 20.52 -4.14
CA LYS A 141 43.69 20.90 -2.72
C LYS A 141 42.39 21.68 -2.49
N ILE A 142 42.08 22.69 -3.31
CA ILE A 142 40.84 23.47 -3.22
C ILE A 142 39.62 22.56 -3.40
N ARG A 143 39.66 21.61 -4.34
CA ARG A 143 38.58 20.64 -4.56
C ARG A 143 38.42 19.66 -3.40
N LYS A 144 39.51 19.14 -2.82
CA LYS A 144 39.49 18.27 -1.62
C LYS A 144 38.96 19.02 -0.40
N SER A 145 39.37 20.27 -0.20
CA SER A 145 38.87 21.15 0.86
C SER A 145 37.39 21.49 0.66
N ARG A 146 36.94 21.74 -0.59
CA ARG A 146 35.53 21.93 -0.94
C ARG A 146 34.70 20.68 -0.69
N LYS A 147 35.19 19.48 -1.06
CA LYS A 147 34.53 18.20 -0.70
C LYS A 147 34.42 18.03 0.81
N ARG A 148 35.46 18.37 1.59
CA ARG A 148 35.41 18.35 3.06
C ARG A 148 34.46 19.38 3.63
N LEU A 149 34.38 20.58 3.05
CA LEU A 149 33.48 21.64 3.48
C LEU A 149 32.02 21.26 3.20
N ILE A 150 31.72 20.84 1.96
CA ILE A 150 30.42 20.29 1.57
C ILE A 150 30.01 19.12 2.48
N ARG A 151 30.93 18.19 2.76
CA ARG A 151 30.72 17.07 3.71
C ARG A 151 30.42 17.56 5.13
N ARG A 152 31.15 18.56 5.63
CA ARG A 152 30.92 19.15 6.97
C ARG A 152 29.61 19.94 7.05
N THR A 153 29.29 20.68 6.00
CA THR A 153 28.03 21.44 5.91
C THR A 153 26.84 20.47 5.87
N PHE A 154 26.90 19.40 5.07
CA PHE A 154 25.85 18.39 5.02
C PHE A 154 25.77 17.52 6.30
N ALA A 155 26.90 17.25 6.97
CA ALA A 155 26.90 16.53 8.25
C ALA A 155 26.31 17.34 9.42
N ASN A 156 26.37 18.69 9.36
CA ASN A 156 25.93 19.56 10.46
C ASN A 156 24.54 20.17 10.28
N THR A 157 23.90 20.02 9.11
CA THR A 157 22.62 20.67 8.79
C THR A 157 21.50 19.72 8.40
N GLY A 158 21.80 18.45 8.11
CA GLY A 158 20.76 17.45 7.85
C GLY A 158 20.18 16.89 9.15
N ILE A 159 18.95 16.38 9.07
CA ILE A 159 18.34 15.62 10.16
C ILE A 159 19.13 14.30 10.29
N ASP A 160 19.34 13.84 11.53
CA ASP A 160 20.13 12.63 11.82
C ASP A 160 19.65 11.44 10.96
N GLY A 161 20.58 10.68 10.38
CA GLY A 161 20.34 9.72 9.30
C GLY A 161 19.54 8.47 9.70
N GLY A 162 19.02 8.40 10.92
CA GLY A 162 18.21 7.30 11.44
C GLY A 162 16.79 7.19 10.86
N ASN A 163 16.38 8.13 10.01
CA ASN A 163 15.03 8.19 9.41
C ASN A 163 15.03 7.90 7.90
N ALA A 164 16.06 7.26 7.36
CA ALA A 164 16.05 6.82 5.95
C ALA A 164 15.20 5.57 5.76
N ASP A 165 14.38 5.55 4.71
CA ASP A 165 13.51 4.42 4.41
C ASP A 165 14.16 3.44 3.43
N ALA A 166 14.85 3.95 2.41
CA ALA A 166 15.42 3.12 1.34
C ALA A 166 16.52 3.82 0.53
N LEU A 167 17.33 3.04 -0.19
CA LEU A 167 18.03 3.47 -1.40
C LEU A 167 17.08 3.28 -2.59
N LEU A 168 16.65 4.39 -3.20
CA LEU A 168 15.78 4.40 -4.37
C LEU A 168 16.63 4.55 -5.64
N VAL A 169 16.54 3.55 -6.51
CA VAL A 169 17.19 3.53 -7.82
C VAL A 169 16.09 3.50 -8.88
N ARG A 170 15.91 4.62 -9.58
CA ARG A 170 14.89 4.76 -10.61
C ARG A 170 15.46 5.42 -11.85
N PHE A 171 15.29 4.77 -12.99
CA PHE A 171 15.85 5.24 -14.25
C PHE A 171 15.04 4.76 -15.45
N PHE A 172 15.24 5.45 -16.57
CA PHE A 172 14.74 5.03 -17.87
C PHE A 172 15.90 4.47 -18.71
N SER A 173 15.67 3.36 -19.40
CA SER A 173 16.59 2.78 -20.38
C SER A 173 15.98 2.88 -21.79
N PRO A 174 16.59 3.63 -22.72
CA PRO A 174 16.15 3.69 -24.11
C PRO A 174 16.60 2.46 -24.92
N ASP A 175 17.58 1.69 -24.44
CA ASP A 175 18.13 0.55 -25.15
C ASP A 175 17.15 -0.64 -25.09
N GLU A 176 17.08 -1.44 -26.16
CA GLU A 176 16.17 -2.61 -26.26
C GLU A 176 16.80 -3.90 -25.71
N ASP A 177 18.13 -3.95 -25.67
CA ASP A 177 18.89 -5.09 -25.19
C ASP A 177 18.69 -5.28 -23.67
N GLN A 178 18.67 -6.54 -23.21
CA GLN A 178 18.65 -6.82 -21.78
C GLN A 178 20.05 -6.69 -21.20
N HIS A 179 20.17 -5.85 -20.16
CA HIS A 179 21.41 -5.68 -19.41
C HIS A 179 21.19 -6.04 -17.95
N ARG A 180 22.28 -6.19 -17.20
CA ARG A 180 22.23 -6.34 -15.74
C ARG A 180 23.04 -5.22 -15.10
N LEU A 181 22.44 -4.53 -14.15
CA LEU A 181 23.06 -3.44 -13.39
C LEU A 181 23.47 -3.95 -12.01
N GLN A 182 24.73 -3.75 -11.64
CA GLN A 182 25.28 -4.10 -10.34
C GLN A 182 25.33 -2.86 -9.44
N ILE A 183 24.95 -3.02 -8.17
CA ILE A 183 25.01 -2.01 -7.12
C ILE A 183 25.77 -2.62 -5.95
N GLU A 184 26.86 -1.98 -5.55
CA GLU A 184 27.70 -2.44 -4.43
C GLU A 184 28.05 -1.33 -3.47
N ILE A 185 28.22 -1.71 -2.21
CA ILE A 185 28.82 -0.87 -1.18
C ILE A 185 30.02 -1.60 -0.58
N ASP A 186 31.19 -0.97 -0.66
CA ASP A 186 32.43 -1.45 -0.06
C ASP A 186 32.77 -0.66 1.20
N ARG A 187 33.31 -1.31 2.22
CA ARG A 187 33.78 -0.66 3.45
C ARG A 187 35.08 0.12 3.22
N GLU A 188 35.17 1.32 3.81
CA GLU A 188 36.40 2.09 3.89
C GLU A 188 37.17 1.74 5.18
N GLY A 189 38.46 1.39 5.08
CA GLY A 189 39.28 0.99 6.24
C GLY A 189 40.77 0.77 5.89
N ASP A 190 41.60 0.56 6.91
CA ASP A 190 43.03 0.25 6.80
C ASP A 190 43.30 -1.27 6.95
N GLY A 191 44.34 -1.78 6.28
CA GLY A 191 44.75 -3.19 6.33
C GLY A 191 43.99 -4.13 5.38
N GLU A 192 43.91 -5.43 5.72
CA GLU A 192 43.35 -6.52 4.88
C GLU A 192 41.84 -6.39 4.57
N LYS A 193 41.10 -5.55 5.33
CA LYS A 193 39.64 -5.35 5.17
C LYS A 193 39.26 -4.18 4.24
N ARG A 194 40.24 -3.53 3.61
CA ARG A 194 40.02 -2.38 2.71
C ARG A 194 39.37 -2.83 1.40
N ASN A 195 38.30 -2.15 0.99
CA ASN A 195 37.49 -2.49 -0.20
C ASN A 195 36.77 -3.84 -0.11
N GLN A 196 36.49 -4.33 1.11
CA GLN A 196 35.61 -5.49 1.27
C GLN A 196 34.17 -5.10 0.92
N THR A 197 33.55 -5.82 -0.01
CA THR A 197 32.14 -5.67 -0.35
C THR A 197 31.28 -6.12 0.82
N VAL A 198 30.47 -5.21 1.34
CA VAL A 198 29.56 -5.46 2.47
C VAL A 198 28.09 -5.51 2.04
N PHE A 199 27.78 -5.03 0.84
CA PHE A 199 26.47 -5.09 0.23
C PHE A 199 26.60 -5.23 -1.28
N ARG A 200 25.79 -6.10 -1.88
CA ARG A 200 25.67 -6.28 -3.33
C ARG A 200 24.22 -6.58 -3.70
N ARG A 201 23.70 -5.87 -4.70
CA ARG A 201 22.43 -6.16 -5.36
C ARG A 201 22.60 -6.03 -6.87
N SER A 202 21.82 -6.81 -7.61
CA SER A 202 21.75 -6.73 -9.06
C SER A 202 20.32 -6.46 -9.49
N LEU A 203 20.16 -5.71 -10.57
CA LEU A 203 18.88 -5.42 -11.21
C LEU A 203 18.97 -5.79 -12.69
N ASP A 204 18.05 -6.62 -13.17
CA ASP A 204 17.90 -6.84 -14.61
C ASP A 204 17.23 -5.61 -15.22
N VAL A 205 17.83 -5.07 -16.28
CA VAL A 205 17.43 -3.84 -16.96
C VAL A 205 16.64 -4.20 -18.19
N SER A 206 15.38 -3.74 -18.24
CA SER A 206 14.53 -3.80 -19.41
C SER A 206 14.42 -2.44 -20.10
N HIS A 207 14.08 -2.44 -21.39
CA HIS A 207 13.66 -1.23 -22.08
C HIS A 207 12.54 -0.50 -21.32
N GLY A 208 12.61 0.83 -21.25
CA GLY A 208 11.63 1.67 -20.56
C GLY A 208 11.98 1.97 -19.09
N TRP A 209 10.96 2.08 -18.24
CA TRP A 209 11.10 2.46 -16.83
C TRP A 209 11.55 1.28 -15.97
N ASN A 210 12.60 1.50 -15.17
CA ASN A 210 13.14 0.53 -14.23
C ASN A 210 13.19 1.13 -12.82
N GLU A 211 12.90 0.31 -11.81
CA GLU A 211 12.90 0.73 -10.41
C GLU A 211 13.41 -0.40 -9.50
N LEU A 212 14.25 -0.03 -8.53
CA LEU A 212 14.68 -0.86 -7.43
C LEU A 212 14.65 -0.04 -6.14
N VAL A 213 13.99 -0.58 -5.13
CA VAL A 213 13.94 -0.03 -3.77
C VAL A 213 14.67 -0.98 -2.84
N VAL A 214 15.79 -0.55 -2.27
CA VAL A 214 16.51 -1.33 -1.26
C VAL A 214 16.21 -0.74 0.11
N PRO A 215 15.52 -1.46 1.01
CA PRO A 215 15.22 -0.98 2.36
C PRO A 215 16.49 -0.52 3.10
N ALA A 216 16.40 0.56 3.87
CA ALA A 216 17.54 1.09 4.61
C ALA A 216 18.12 0.08 5.61
N SER A 217 17.29 -0.86 6.11
CA SER A 217 17.71 -1.96 7.00
C SER A 217 18.64 -2.98 6.32
N GLU A 218 18.68 -3.03 4.99
CA GLU A 218 19.60 -3.88 4.24
C GLU A 218 20.93 -3.17 3.91
N LEU A 219 21.02 -1.86 4.15
CA LEU A 219 22.19 -1.06 3.81
C LEU A 219 23.20 -1.06 4.96
N PRO A 220 24.51 -1.09 4.66
CA PRO A 220 25.55 -1.10 5.68
C PRO A 220 25.64 0.24 6.40
N GLU A 221 25.76 0.22 7.72
CA GLU A 221 25.84 1.44 8.53
C GLU A 221 27.26 2.05 8.57
N GLU A 222 28.27 1.35 8.08
CA GLU A 222 29.65 1.85 8.09
C GLU A 222 29.97 2.68 6.84
N PRO A 223 30.87 3.68 6.96
CA PRO A 223 31.31 4.47 5.82
C PRO A 223 32.08 3.65 4.79
N GLY A 224 31.99 4.06 3.53
CA GLY A 224 32.40 3.26 2.41
C GLY A 224 32.30 3.97 1.05
N LYS A 225 32.15 3.16 0.01
CA LYS A 225 31.89 3.63 -1.35
C LYS A 225 30.72 2.87 -1.95
N ILE A 226 29.74 3.59 -2.45
CA ILE A 226 28.65 3.03 -3.24
C ILE A 226 28.98 3.15 -4.73
N ARG A 227 28.73 2.08 -5.49
CA ARG A 227 29.07 1.96 -6.91
C ARG A 227 27.92 1.36 -7.70
N VAL A 228 27.73 1.84 -8.92
CA VAL A 228 26.71 1.36 -9.87
C VAL A 228 27.30 1.22 -11.27
N TRP A 229 27.19 0.03 -11.87
CA TRP A 229 27.76 -0.25 -13.20
C TRP A 229 27.05 -1.42 -13.91
N PRO A 230 27.11 -1.49 -15.25
CA PRO A 230 26.64 -2.66 -16.01
C PRO A 230 27.55 -3.87 -15.78
N ASP A 231 26.99 -5.05 -15.64
CA ASP A 231 27.74 -6.31 -15.38
C ASP A 231 28.59 -6.77 -16.58
N ASN A 232 28.38 -6.18 -17.75
CA ASN A 232 29.08 -6.53 -18.98
C ASN A 232 29.66 -5.30 -19.70
N ASP A 233 30.45 -5.56 -20.74
CA ASP A 233 31.13 -4.54 -21.54
C ASP A 233 30.23 -3.93 -22.64
N ALA A 234 28.95 -4.30 -22.69
CA ALA A 234 28.02 -3.81 -23.70
C ALA A 234 27.70 -2.32 -23.47
N PRO A 235 27.62 -1.48 -24.53
CA PRO A 235 27.17 -0.11 -24.39
C PRO A 235 25.78 -0.07 -23.76
N LEU A 236 25.61 0.76 -22.73
CA LEU A 236 24.33 0.95 -22.06
C LEU A 236 24.13 2.44 -21.80
N ARG A 237 22.97 2.98 -22.19
CA ARG A 237 22.52 4.32 -21.85
C ARG A 237 21.44 4.24 -20.78
N LEU A 238 21.60 4.97 -19.69
CA LEU A 238 20.62 5.07 -18.60
C LEU A 238 20.36 6.53 -18.24
N ILE A 239 19.11 6.84 -17.91
CA ILE A 239 18.67 8.16 -17.50
C ILE A 239 18.13 8.08 -16.07
N PHE A 240 18.98 8.37 -15.08
CA PHE A 240 18.63 8.27 -13.67
C PHE A 240 17.78 9.46 -13.21
N THR A 241 16.58 9.19 -12.72
CA THR A 241 15.73 10.18 -12.04
C THR A 241 15.96 10.17 -10.54
N TRP A 242 16.23 8.98 -9.99
CA TRP A 242 16.60 8.76 -8.59
C TRP A 242 17.78 7.80 -8.51
N LEU A 243 18.80 8.17 -7.74
CA LEU A 243 19.90 7.29 -7.36
C LEU A 243 20.41 7.73 -5.99
N ASP A 244 19.49 7.74 -5.03
CA ASP A 244 19.69 8.46 -3.77
C ASP A 244 19.05 7.68 -2.62
N VAL A 245 19.58 7.87 -1.41
CA VAL A 245 18.91 7.38 -0.18
C VAL A 245 17.78 8.35 0.14
N VAL A 246 16.59 7.85 0.43
CA VAL A 246 15.37 8.63 0.53
C VAL A 246 14.60 8.34 1.82
N ALA A 247 13.81 9.32 2.23
CA ALA A 247 12.64 9.12 3.09
C ALA A 247 11.39 9.59 2.34
N PHE A 248 10.34 8.78 2.36
CA PHE A 248 9.12 9.03 1.61
C PHE A 248 8.26 10.12 2.28
N GLU A 249 7.41 10.82 1.51
CA GLU A 249 6.44 11.76 2.06
C GLU A 249 5.49 10.99 2.98
N ASN A 250 5.54 11.33 4.26
CA ASN A 250 4.47 10.98 5.19
C ASN A 250 3.22 11.76 4.75
N THR A 251 2.43 11.19 3.85
CA THR A 251 1.02 11.55 3.69
C THR A 251 0.32 11.18 5.00
N SER A 252 0.37 12.10 5.97
CA SER A 252 -0.33 12.10 7.26
C SER A 252 -0.81 10.73 7.78
N GLY A 253 0.07 10.03 8.49
CA GLY A 253 -0.29 8.88 9.33
C GLY A 253 0.98 8.14 9.74
N ALA A 254 1.06 7.68 10.98
CA ALA A 254 2.00 6.61 11.33
C ALA A 254 1.95 5.53 10.24
N GLY A 255 3.09 4.94 9.86
CA GLY A 255 3.11 3.81 8.94
C GLY A 255 2.01 2.81 9.30
N PRO A 256 1.43 2.07 8.33
CA PRO A 256 0.14 1.38 8.46
C PRO A 256 -0.07 0.85 9.88
N VAL A 257 -0.94 1.51 10.66
CA VAL A 257 -1.17 1.12 12.06
C VAL A 257 -2.35 0.16 12.13
N PRO A 258 -2.33 -0.78 13.08
CA PRO A 258 -3.48 -1.64 13.31
C PRO A 258 -4.72 -0.83 13.67
N ALA A 259 -5.86 -1.15 13.06
CA ALA A 259 -7.15 -0.55 13.39
C ALA A 259 -7.55 -0.88 14.84
N ASP A 260 -8.30 -0.02 15.54
CA ASP A 260 -8.60 -0.18 16.98
C ASP A 260 -9.12 -1.56 17.41
N LYS A 261 -9.86 -2.25 16.54
CA LYS A 261 -10.51 -3.54 16.84
C LYS A 261 -10.13 -4.61 15.82
N VAL A 262 -9.93 -5.83 16.32
CA VAL A 262 -9.69 -7.03 15.50
C VAL A 262 -11.00 -7.50 14.88
N LYS A 263 -10.95 -7.85 13.58
CA LYS A 263 -12.05 -8.47 12.84
C LYS A 263 -11.76 -9.91 12.44
N CYS A 264 -10.49 -10.27 12.27
CA CYS A 264 -10.06 -11.62 11.91
C CYS A 264 -8.78 -12.02 12.65
N VAL A 265 -8.71 -13.27 13.10
CA VAL A 265 -7.49 -13.88 13.64
C VAL A 265 -7.01 -14.96 12.68
N ALA A 266 -5.75 -14.86 12.26
CA ALA A 266 -5.05 -15.85 11.47
C ALA A 266 -4.13 -16.68 12.36
N TRP A 267 -4.30 -17.99 12.31
CA TRP A 267 -3.58 -18.93 13.16
C TRP A 267 -2.54 -19.69 12.36
N ASP A 268 -1.34 -19.84 12.91
CA ASP A 268 -0.49 -20.96 12.56
C ASP A 268 -1.03 -22.28 13.17
N LEU A 269 -0.46 -23.40 12.75
CA LEU A 269 -0.88 -24.74 13.15
C LEU A 269 0.11 -25.37 14.13
N ASP A 270 1.28 -25.77 13.65
CA ASP A 270 2.35 -26.39 14.44
C ASP A 270 2.82 -25.42 15.54
N GLY A 271 3.05 -25.93 16.75
CA GLY A 271 3.37 -25.12 17.94
C GLY A 271 2.27 -24.15 18.42
N THR A 272 1.14 -24.06 17.70
CA THR A 272 0.13 -23.00 17.90
C THR A 272 -1.25 -23.57 18.26
N ILE A 273 -1.88 -24.35 17.38
CA ILE A 273 -3.14 -25.05 17.65
C ILE A 273 -2.88 -26.40 18.34
N TRP A 274 -1.74 -27.02 18.05
CA TRP A 274 -1.22 -28.22 18.70
C TRP A 274 0.28 -28.06 18.99
N ASP A 275 0.77 -28.83 19.96
CA ASP A 275 2.19 -28.99 20.22
C ASP A 275 2.78 -30.07 19.28
N GLY A 276 3.98 -29.83 18.76
CA GLY A 276 4.65 -30.69 17.78
C GLY A 276 4.56 -30.17 16.34
N ILE A 277 5.24 -30.87 15.43
CA ILE A 277 5.30 -30.56 13.99
C ILE A 277 4.64 -31.71 13.24
N ILE A 278 3.45 -31.50 12.67
CA ILE A 278 2.67 -32.58 12.04
C ILE A 278 3.39 -33.25 10.87
N GLY A 279 4.27 -32.51 10.18
CA GLY A 279 5.11 -33.04 9.11
C GLY A 279 6.14 -34.07 9.59
N GLU A 280 6.58 -33.98 10.85
CA GLU A 280 7.62 -34.82 11.46
C GLU A 280 7.01 -35.89 12.39
N ASP A 281 6.11 -35.47 13.29
CA ASP A 281 5.51 -36.31 14.33
C ASP A 281 4.31 -37.11 13.81
N GLY A 282 3.73 -36.69 12.68
CA GLY A 282 2.52 -37.26 12.10
C GLY A 282 1.23 -36.83 12.85
N PRO A 283 0.04 -37.13 12.30
CA PRO A 283 -1.24 -36.69 12.85
C PRO A 283 -1.56 -37.20 14.27
N ASP A 284 -1.02 -38.37 14.64
CA ASP A 284 -1.20 -38.98 15.97
C ASP A 284 -0.14 -38.51 16.99
N GLY A 285 0.96 -37.93 16.51
CA GLY A 285 2.07 -37.47 17.35
C GLY A 285 1.91 -36.04 17.86
N VAL A 286 1.12 -35.21 17.18
CA VAL A 286 0.82 -33.84 17.63
C VAL A 286 -0.24 -33.81 18.73
N VAL A 287 -0.03 -32.96 19.74
CA VAL A 287 -0.91 -32.86 20.91
C VAL A 287 -1.76 -31.59 20.84
N PRO A 288 -3.10 -31.68 20.70
CA PRO A 288 -3.95 -30.50 20.61
C PRO A 288 -3.82 -29.60 21.84
N ARG A 289 -3.76 -28.27 21.65
CA ARG A 289 -3.70 -27.28 22.73
C ARG A 289 -5.14 -26.82 23.08
N PRO A 290 -5.72 -27.27 24.21
CA PRO A 290 -7.13 -26.96 24.53
C PRO A 290 -7.40 -25.45 24.66
N VAL A 291 -6.41 -24.69 25.13
CA VAL A 291 -6.50 -23.23 25.28
C VAL A 291 -6.68 -22.54 23.93
N ALA A 292 -6.02 -23.01 22.86
CA ALA A 292 -6.18 -22.44 21.52
C ALA A 292 -7.58 -22.75 20.96
N MET A 293 -8.03 -23.99 21.12
CA MET A 293 -9.35 -24.44 20.67
C MET A 293 -10.48 -23.66 21.35
N GLU A 294 -10.40 -23.47 22.67
CA GLU A 294 -11.40 -22.71 23.42
C GLU A 294 -11.39 -21.23 23.01
N LEU A 295 -10.21 -20.65 22.82
CA LEU A 295 -10.07 -19.27 22.38
C LEU A 295 -10.68 -19.02 20.99
N ILE A 296 -10.47 -19.93 20.04
CA ILE A 296 -11.11 -19.88 18.71
C ILE A 296 -12.64 -19.79 18.84
N ARG A 297 -13.24 -20.63 19.69
CA ARG A 297 -14.70 -20.65 19.92
C ARG A 297 -15.19 -19.36 20.58
N GLN A 298 -14.45 -18.84 21.57
CA GLN A 298 -14.81 -17.62 22.27
C GLN A 298 -14.70 -16.38 21.37
N LEU A 299 -13.69 -16.32 20.50
CA LEU A 299 -13.54 -15.26 19.51
C LEU A 299 -14.62 -15.33 18.42
N ASP A 300 -14.96 -16.53 17.94
CA ASP A 300 -16.08 -16.74 16.99
C ASP A 300 -17.43 -16.31 17.59
N ALA A 301 -17.69 -16.63 18.87
CA ALA A 301 -18.88 -16.19 19.58
C ALA A 301 -18.98 -14.65 19.70
N ARG A 302 -17.84 -13.94 19.68
CA ARG A 302 -17.76 -12.48 19.61
C ARG A 302 -17.87 -11.94 18.16
N GLY A 303 -18.00 -12.81 17.17
CA GLY A 303 -18.05 -12.46 15.75
C GLY A 303 -16.71 -12.02 15.18
N ILE A 304 -15.59 -12.48 15.76
CA ILE A 304 -14.26 -12.32 15.18
C ILE A 304 -14.00 -13.55 14.30
N LEU A 305 -13.72 -13.31 13.03
CA LEU A 305 -13.52 -14.36 12.03
C LEU A 305 -12.20 -15.09 12.27
N GLN A 306 -12.12 -16.35 11.87
CA GLN A 306 -10.92 -17.16 12.04
C GLN A 306 -10.43 -17.62 10.66
N THR A 307 -9.11 -17.67 10.47
CA THR A 307 -8.46 -18.22 9.28
C THR A 307 -7.15 -18.92 9.66
N ILE A 308 -6.54 -19.64 8.72
CA ILE A 308 -5.24 -20.30 8.89
C ILE A 308 -4.22 -19.64 7.97
N ALA A 309 -3.03 -19.35 8.49
CA ALA A 309 -1.86 -18.98 7.71
C ALA A 309 -0.66 -19.80 8.20
N SER A 310 -0.47 -20.99 7.61
CA SER A 310 0.50 -21.97 8.07
C SER A 310 1.36 -22.53 6.94
N LYS A 311 2.62 -22.78 7.25
CA LYS A 311 3.57 -23.45 6.35
C LYS A 311 3.50 -24.95 6.58
N ASN A 312 2.53 -25.59 5.93
CA ASN A 312 2.29 -27.01 6.06
C ASN A 312 1.84 -27.64 4.73
N ASP A 313 1.71 -28.95 4.74
CA ASP A 313 1.04 -29.71 3.68
C ASP A 313 -0.47 -29.78 3.98
N PHE A 314 -1.30 -29.28 3.06
CA PHE A 314 -2.75 -29.20 3.27
C PHE A 314 -3.36 -30.58 3.52
N ASP A 315 -2.97 -31.59 2.74
CA ASP A 315 -3.55 -32.93 2.78
C ASP A 315 -3.22 -33.67 4.09
N ARG A 316 -2.16 -33.27 4.79
CA ARG A 316 -1.82 -33.77 6.13
C ARG A 316 -2.47 -32.96 7.25
N ALA A 317 -2.44 -31.64 7.16
CA ALA A 317 -2.87 -30.76 8.24
C ALA A 317 -4.39 -30.61 8.34
N TRP A 318 -5.08 -30.56 7.21
CA TRP A 318 -6.53 -30.33 7.18
C TRP A 318 -7.35 -31.46 7.82
N PRO A 319 -7.06 -32.75 7.60
CA PRO A 319 -7.77 -33.84 8.30
C PRO A 319 -7.67 -33.74 9.82
N LYS A 320 -6.54 -33.25 10.35
CA LYS A 320 -6.39 -33.04 11.80
C LYS A 320 -7.30 -31.92 12.31
N ILE A 321 -7.43 -30.83 11.55
CA ILE A 321 -8.37 -29.73 11.87
C ILE A 321 -9.82 -30.22 11.86
N GLU A 322 -10.18 -31.12 10.93
CA GLU A 322 -11.49 -31.76 10.87
C GLU A 322 -11.73 -32.68 12.08
N GLU A 323 -10.76 -33.51 12.45
CA GLU A 323 -10.80 -34.38 13.65
C GLU A 323 -11.03 -33.55 14.93
N LEU A 324 -10.41 -32.37 15.04
CA LEU A 324 -10.58 -31.45 16.17
C LEU A 324 -11.92 -30.70 16.17
N GLY A 325 -12.74 -30.88 15.14
CA GLY A 325 -14.03 -30.18 14.98
C GLY A 325 -13.89 -28.68 14.76
N LEU A 326 -12.76 -28.24 14.18
CA LEU A 326 -12.45 -26.83 13.97
C LEU A 326 -12.64 -26.37 12.51
N ALA A 327 -12.82 -27.28 11.56
CA ALA A 327 -12.88 -26.97 10.12
C ALA A 327 -13.87 -25.83 9.79
N ASP A 328 -15.08 -25.89 10.34
CA ASP A 328 -16.11 -24.89 10.08
C ASP A 328 -15.79 -23.50 10.64
N TYR A 329 -14.79 -23.36 11.53
CA TYR A 329 -14.38 -22.07 12.09
C TYR A 329 -13.49 -21.28 11.11
N PHE A 330 -12.74 -21.97 10.25
CA PHE A 330 -11.70 -21.35 9.43
C PHE A 330 -12.22 -20.98 8.03
N LEU A 331 -12.19 -19.68 7.74
CA LEU A 331 -12.52 -19.13 6.43
C LEU A 331 -11.24 -18.95 5.61
N TYR A 332 -11.25 -19.42 4.36
CA TYR A 332 -10.13 -19.29 3.42
C TYR A 332 -8.77 -19.73 4.00
N PRO A 333 -8.64 -20.95 4.53
CA PRO A 333 -7.39 -21.42 5.15
C PRO A 333 -6.25 -21.45 4.12
N ALA A 334 -5.12 -20.79 4.44
CA ALA A 334 -3.91 -20.83 3.64
C ALA A 334 -2.88 -21.75 4.30
N ILE A 335 -2.81 -22.98 3.81
CA ILE A 335 -1.86 -24.01 4.26
C ILE A 335 -0.95 -24.34 3.09
N HIS A 336 0.23 -23.70 3.04
CA HIS A 336 1.21 -23.87 1.97
C HIS A 336 2.55 -23.21 2.33
N TRP A 337 3.60 -23.49 1.56
CA TRP A 337 4.97 -23.02 1.81
C TRP A 337 5.28 -21.56 1.42
N GLY A 338 4.32 -20.83 0.84
CA GLY A 338 4.47 -19.40 0.53
C GLY A 338 4.60 -18.49 1.76
N PRO A 339 4.97 -17.20 1.58
CA PRO A 339 5.06 -16.22 2.67
C PRO A 339 3.71 -15.98 3.36
N LYS A 340 3.69 -15.94 4.70
CA LYS A 340 2.46 -15.78 5.48
C LYS A 340 1.84 -14.39 5.28
N SER A 341 2.65 -13.34 5.18
CA SER A 341 2.16 -11.99 4.82
C SER A 341 1.39 -11.96 3.49
N GLY A 342 1.86 -12.72 2.50
CA GLY A 342 1.18 -12.87 1.21
C GLY A 342 -0.18 -13.57 1.36
N SER A 343 -0.25 -14.63 2.17
CA SER A 343 -1.51 -15.30 2.51
C SER A 343 -2.50 -14.36 3.18
N LEU A 344 -2.06 -13.57 4.18
CA LEU A 344 -2.94 -12.64 4.89
C LEU A 344 -3.53 -11.57 3.95
N ARG A 345 -2.77 -11.07 2.98
CA ARG A 345 -3.28 -10.12 1.98
C ARG A 345 -4.38 -10.74 1.13
N LYS A 346 -4.15 -11.95 0.61
CA LYS A 346 -5.15 -12.69 -0.18
C LYS A 346 -6.41 -12.98 0.64
N ILE A 347 -6.25 -13.41 1.89
CA ILE A 347 -7.37 -13.69 2.78
C ILE A 347 -8.18 -12.41 3.08
N ALA A 348 -7.50 -11.28 3.29
CA ALA A 348 -8.16 -9.98 3.47
C ALA A 348 -9.00 -9.59 2.25
N GLU A 349 -8.49 -9.83 1.03
CA GLU A 349 -9.21 -9.63 -0.23
C GLU A 349 -10.42 -10.58 -0.35
N GLU A 350 -10.25 -11.86 -0.04
CA GLU A 350 -11.31 -12.89 -0.07
C GLU A 350 -12.43 -12.62 0.94
N LEU A 351 -12.08 -12.09 2.11
CA LEU A 351 -13.02 -11.68 3.16
C LEU A 351 -13.57 -10.25 2.96
N ASP A 352 -13.09 -9.49 1.98
CA ASP A 352 -13.46 -8.08 1.76
C ASP A 352 -13.36 -7.24 3.06
N ILE A 353 -12.27 -7.45 3.83
CA ILE A 353 -11.96 -6.67 5.03
C ILE A 353 -10.51 -6.17 4.98
N ASN A 354 -10.28 -5.01 5.56
CA ASN A 354 -8.95 -4.42 5.57
C ASN A 354 -7.97 -5.24 6.44
N VAL A 355 -6.76 -5.45 5.93
CA VAL A 355 -5.70 -6.21 6.62
C VAL A 355 -5.24 -5.55 7.93
N ASP A 356 -5.48 -4.25 8.13
CA ASP A 356 -5.23 -3.53 9.40
C ASP A 356 -6.11 -4.01 10.57
N THR A 357 -7.14 -4.82 10.30
CA THR A 357 -8.01 -5.42 11.31
C THR A 357 -7.62 -6.86 11.67
N PHE A 358 -6.50 -7.37 11.17
CA PHE A 358 -6.04 -8.73 11.43
C PHE A 358 -5.17 -8.82 12.68
N ALA A 359 -5.31 -9.94 13.38
CA ALA A 359 -4.32 -10.44 14.33
C ALA A 359 -3.74 -11.75 13.79
N PHE A 360 -2.44 -11.95 13.93
CA PHE A 360 -1.70 -13.13 13.50
C PHE A 360 -1.05 -13.79 14.71
N ILE A 361 -1.30 -15.08 14.90
CA ILE A 361 -0.81 -15.88 16.03
C ILE A 361 0.08 -16.98 15.50
N ASP A 362 1.31 -17.03 16.00
CA ASP A 362 2.35 -17.96 15.54
C ASP A 362 3.37 -18.14 16.66
N ASP A 363 3.93 -19.34 16.85
CA ASP A 363 4.98 -19.62 17.85
C ASP A 363 6.36 -19.15 17.37
N SER A 364 6.61 -19.17 16.06
CA SER A 364 7.86 -18.75 15.42
C SER A 364 8.02 -17.23 15.40
N ALA A 365 9.00 -16.74 16.15
CA ALA A 365 9.39 -15.33 16.12
C ALA A 365 9.83 -14.85 14.71
N PHE A 366 10.35 -15.76 13.88
CA PHE A 366 10.74 -15.46 12.50
C PHE A 366 9.52 -15.15 11.63
N GLU A 367 8.49 -15.99 11.67
CA GLU A 367 7.25 -15.77 10.88
C GLU A 367 6.49 -14.53 11.37
N ARG A 368 6.41 -14.31 12.69
CA ARG A 368 5.88 -13.05 13.25
C ARG A 368 6.66 -11.83 12.76
N GLY A 369 7.99 -11.92 12.71
CA GLY A 369 8.85 -10.86 12.20
C GLY A 369 8.64 -10.59 10.70
N GLU A 370 8.43 -11.63 9.90
CA GLU A 370 8.09 -11.52 8.47
C GLU A 370 6.79 -10.76 8.28
N VAL A 371 5.72 -11.18 8.96
CA VAL A 371 4.41 -10.52 8.90
C VAL A 371 4.49 -9.09 9.41
N GLY A 372 5.10 -8.85 10.58
CA GLY A 372 5.19 -7.52 11.18
C GLY A 372 6.00 -6.53 10.34
N ARG A 373 7.02 -6.99 9.59
CA ARG A 373 7.80 -6.14 8.69
C ARG A 373 7.08 -5.87 7.38
N THR A 374 6.44 -6.88 6.80
CA THR A 374 5.76 -6.77 5.50
C THR A 374 4.38 -6.11 5.61
N LEU A 375 3.69 -6.31 6.74
CA LEU A 375 2.37 -5.77 7.05
C LEU A 375 2.36 -5.17 8.48
N PRO A 376 2.97 -3.99 8.71
CA PRO A 376 3.03 -3.34 10.03
C PRO A 376 1.66 -3.08 10.69
N GLN A 377 0.59 -3.05 9.89
CA GLN A 377 -0.79 -2.89 10.35
C GLN A 377 -1.40 -4.18 10.91
N VAL A 378 -0.76 -5.33 10.78
CA VAL A 378 -1.22 -6.60 11.35
C VAL A 378 -0.65 -6.75 12.76
N ARG A 379 -1.51 -7.02 13.74
CA ARG A 379 -1.05 -7.34 15.10
C ARG A 379 -0.47 -8.75 15.13
N THR A 380 0.74 -8.93 15.64
CA THR A 380 1.34 -10.26 15.79
C THR A 380 1.40 -10.66 17.26
N PHE A 381 0.96 -11.85 17.61
CA PHE A 381 0.98 -12.39 18.97
C PHE A 381 1.74 -13.72 19.01
N ASP A 382 2.46 -13.92 20.11
CA ASP A 382 3.14 -15.17 20.38
C ASP A 382 2.12 -16.23 20.85
N ALA A 383 2.17 -17.43 20.26
CA ALA A 383 1.30 -18.54 20.63
C ALA A 383 1.39 -18.95 22.11
N ALA A 384 2.47 -18.58 22.81
CA ALA A 384 2.63 -18.81 24.25
C ALA A 384 1.77 -17.89 25.13
N ARG A 385 1.22 -16.79 24.60
CA ARG A 385 0.47 -15.75 25.36
C ARG A 385 -0.96 -15.55 24.86
N ILE A 386 -1.55 -16.60 24.29
CA ILE A 386 -2.88 -16.51 23.68
C ILE A 386 -4.01 -16.42 24.71
N ASP A 387 -3.80 -16.95 25.91
CA ASP A 387 -4.71 -16.89 27.05
C ASP A 387 -5.02 -15.44 27.49
N GLU A 388 -4.10 -14.50 27.25
CA GLU A 388 -4.30 -13.09 27.59
C GLU A 388 -5.18 -12.34 26.57
N LEU A 389 -5.39 -12.86 25.35
CA LEU A 389 -5.90 -12.06 24.23
C LEU A 389 -7.32 -11.54 24.45
N LEU A 390 -8.20 -12.32 25.08
CA LEU A 390 -9.58 -11.91 25.31
C LEU A 390 -9.75 -10.75 26.29
N SER A 391 -8.71 -10.49 27.09
CA SER A 391 -8.67 -9.38 28.04
C SER A 391 -8.20 -8.07 27.40
N ARG A 392 -7.64 -8.14 26.18
CA ARG A 392 -7.06 -6.98 25.51
C ARG A 392 -8.14 -6.10 24.86
N PRO A 393 -8.01 -4.76 24.90
CA PRO A 393 -8.99 -3.84 24.34
C PRO A 393 -9.30 -4.07 22.85
N GLU A 394 -8.34 -4.53 22.06
CA GLU A 394 -8.53 -4.77 20.63
C GLU A 394 -9.44 -5.98 20.31
N PHE A 395 -9.63 -6.90 21.26
CA PHE A 395 -10.55 -8.06 21.17
C PHE A 395 -11.87 -7.84 21.92
N ASP A 396 -12.03 -6.70 22.59
CA ASP A 396 -13.28 -6.29 23.23
C ASP A 396 -14.22 -5.68 22.19
N VAL A 397 -15.10 -6.53 21.64
CA VAL A 397 -16.06 -6.16 20.59
C VAL A 397 -17.50 -6.41 21.08
N PRO A 398 -18.47 -5.53 20.73
CA PRO A 398 -19.86 -5.74 21.09
C PRO A 398 -20.39 -7.08 20.55
N VAL A 399 -20.95 -7.90 21.45
CA VAL A 399 -21.54 -9.19 21.10
C VAL A 399 -23.04 -9.00 20.85
N THR A 400 -23.44 -9.11 19.59
CA THR A 400 -24.86 -9.12 19.17
C THR A 400 -25.25 -10.51 18.70
N GLU A 401 -26.55 -10.78 18.54
CA GLU A 401 -27.03 -12.05 17.97
C GLU A 401 -26.43 -12.32 16.58
N THR A 402 -26.31 -11.28 15.75
CA THR A 402 -25.64 -11.35 14.44
C THR A 402 -24.12 -11.52 14.54
N SER A 403 -23.48 -11.14 15.65
CA SER A 403 -22.05 -11.47 15.86
C SER A 403 -21.85 -12.98 15.90
N ARG A 404 -22.76 -13.75 16.52
CA ARG A 404 -22.67 -15.21 16.63
C ARG A 404 -22.88 -15.93 15.30
N THR A 405 -23.71 -15.37 14.41
CA THR A 405 -23.97 -15.96 13.09
C THR A 405 -23.08 -15.39 11.99
N ARG A 406 -22.15 -14.47 12.33
CA ARG A 406 -21.33 -13.77 11.33
C ARG A 406 -20.55 -14.73 10.44
N ARG A 407 -19.93 -15.74 11.03
CA ARG A 407 -19.21 -16.78 10.30
C ARG A 407 -20.09 -17.49 9.27
N GLN A 408 -21.33 -17.83 9.63
CA GLN A 408 -22.28 -18.48 8.72
C GLN A 408 -22.57 -17.62 7.49
N SER A 409 -22.72 -16.30 7.66
CA SER A 409 -22.90 -15.38 6.53
C SER A 409 -21.69 -15.36 5.59
N TYR A 410 -20.46 -15.44 6.13
CA TYR A 410 -19.24 -15.51 5.31
C TYR A 410 -19.11 -16.87 4.60
N LEU A 411 -19.49 -17.98 5.25
CA LEU A 411 -19.56 -19.29 4.61
C LEU A 411 -20.56 -19.30 3.45
N ALA A 412 -21.74 -18.69 3.64
CA ALA A 412 -22.72 -18.51 2.56
C ALA A 412 -22.15 -17.68 1.39
N GLN A 413 -21.42 -16.60 1.70
CA GLN A 413 -20.73 -15.79 0.70
C GLN A 413 -19.65 -16.59 -0.06
N ALA A 414 -18.83 -17.38 0.63
CA ALA A 414 -17.80 -18.21 0.02
C ALA A 414 -18.41 -19.29 -0.90
N ARG A 415 -19.49 -19.95 -0.46
CA ARG A 415 -20.24 -20.90 -1.29
C ARG A 415 -20.74 -20.25 -2.57
N ARG A 416 -21.34 -19.06 -2.46
CA ARG A 416 -21.80 -18.30 -3.62
C ARG A 416 -20.66 -17.92 -4.56
N LYS A 417 -19.54 -17.42 -4.03
CA LYS A 417 -18.37 -17.03 -4.85
C LYS A 417 -17.83 -18.23 -5.64
N LYS A 418 -17.84 -19.44 -5.05
CA LYS A 418 -17.47 -20.68 -5.75
C LYS A 418 -18.40 -20.99 -6.91
N VAL A 419 -19.72 -20.84 -6.76
CA VAL A 419 -20.70 -21.04 -7.83
C VAL A 419 -20.57 -19.96 -8.90
N SER A 420 -20.39 -18.70 -8.50
CA SER A 420 -20.18 -17.57 -9.40
C SER A 420 -18.91 -17.73 -10.25
N GLY A 421 -17.83 -18.30 -9.69
CA GLY A 421 -16.61 -18.54 -10.45
C GLY A 421 -16.74 -19.60 -11.55
N SER A 422 -17.81 -20.42 -11.51
CA SER A 422 -18.18 -21.37 -12.57
C SER A 422 -19.32 -20.88 -13.47
N TRP A 423 -19.74 -19.62 -13.33
CA TRP A 423 -20.81 -19.04 -14.13
C TRP A 423 -20.26 -18.40 -15.41
N ASP A 424 -20.75 -18.85 -16.57
CA ASP A 424 -20.30 -18.37 -17.88
C ASP A 424 -21.04 -17.10 -18.37
N GLY A 425 -22.10 -16.67 -17.66
CA GLY A 425 -22.94 -15.52 -18.03
C GLY A 425 -22.59 -14.20 -17.33
N ASP A 426 -23.45 -13.19 -17.48
CA ASP A 426 -23.29 -11.91 -16.80
C ASP A 426 -23.51 -12.04 -15.28
N ILE A 427 -22.83 -11.19 -14.50
CA ILE A 427 -22.90 -11.17 -13.04
C ILE A 427 -24.30 -10.80 -12.55
N ASP A 428 -25.00 -9.91 -13.25
CA ASP A 428 -26.35 -9.50 -12.86
C ASP A 428 -27.36 -10.65 -13.06
N ASP A 429 -27.17 -11.50 -14.07
CA ASP A 429 -27.98 -12.72 -14.25
C ASP A 429 -27.71 -13.76 -13.15
N PHE A 430 -26.44 -13.89 -12.74
CA PHE A 430 -26.10 -14.72 -11.59
C PHE A 430 -26.75 -14.19 -10.30
N LEU A 431 -26.71 -12.88 -10.04
CA LEU A 431 -27.33 -12.30 -8.86
C LEU A 431 -28.86 -12.49 -8.84
N LYS A 432 -29.54 -12.37 -9.99
CA LYS A 432 -30.97 -12.71 -10.12
C LYS A 432 -31.24 -14.17 -9.75
N SER A 433 -30.38 -15.09 -10.20
CA SER A 433 -30.51 -16.51 -9.88
C SER A 433 -30.36 -16.82 -8.38
N CYS A 434 -29.76 -15.93 -7.58
CA CYS A 434 -29.63 -16.11 -6.14
C CYS A 434 -30.94 -15.88 -5.36
N ASN A 435 -32.01 -15.41 -6.02
CA ASN A 435 -33.31 -15.10 -5.43
C ASN A 435 -33.21 -14.21 -4.18
N MET A 436 -32.45 -13.12 -4.28
CA MET A 436 -32.22 -12.21 -3.15
C MET A 436 -33.51 -11.47 -2.75
N VAL A 437 -33.81 -11.46 -1.46
CA VAL A 437 -34.92 -10.73 -0.85
C VAL A 437 -34.38 -9.73 0.16
N MET A 438 -34.79 -8.46 0.03
CA MET A 438 -34.51 -7.40 1.01
C MET A 438 -35.81 -7.03 1.73
N CYS A 439 -35.85 -7.23 3.04
CA CYS A 439 -36.95 -6.70 3.85
C CYS A 439 -36.56 -5.36 4.46
N ILE A 440 -37.30 -4.30 4.16
CA ILE A 440 -37.03 -2.93 4.62
C ILE A 440 -38.17 -2.49 5.55
N GLY A 441 -37.84 -1.83 6.64
CA GLY A 441 -38.83 -1.27 7.55
C GLY A 441 -38.27 -0.22 8.51
N PRO A 442 -39.13 0.37 9.37
CA PRO A 442 -38.69 1.29 10.40
C PRO A 442 -37.76 0.61 11.40
N VAL A 443 -36.87 1.38 12.04
CA VAL A 443 -35.96 0.85 13.07
C VAL A 443 -36.76 0.55 14.35
N SER A 444 -36.95 -0.73 14.66
CA SER A 444 -37.52 -1.18 15.93
C SER A 444 -36.48 -1.20 17.05
N GLU A 445 -36.91 -1.16 18.31
CA GLU A 445 -36.02 -1.24 19.49
C GLU A 445 -35.06 -2.44 19.43
N THR A 446 -35.55 -3.58 18.95
CA THR A 446 -34.76 -4.81 18.77
C THR A 446 -33.64 -4.69 17.73
N ARG A 447 -33.76 -3.77 16.77
CA ARG A 447 -32.78 -3.55 15.69
C ARG A 447 -31.75 -2.47 16.04
N ILE A 448 -32.00 -1.64 17.04
CA ILE A 448 -31.13 -0.50 17.40
C ILE A 448 -29.68 -0.90 17.68
N PRO A 449 -29.39 -1.92 18.54
CA PRO A 449 -28.01 -2.29 18.82
C PRO A 449 -27.24 -2.68 17.55
N ARG A 450 -27.94 -3.30 16.60
CA ARG A 450 -27.35 -3.76 15.35
C ARG A 450 -27.10 -2.62 14.36
N CYS A 451 -28.00 -1.65 14.26
CA CYS A 451 -27.78 -0.45 13.44
C CYS A 451 -26.57 0.34 13.94
N LEU A 452 -26.44 0.52 15.26
CA LEU A 452 -25.27 1.16 15.87
C LEU A 452 -23.98 0.39 15.60
N GLU A 453 -24.01 -0.95 15.71
CA GLU A 453 -22.86 -1.78 15.40
C GLU A 453 -22.40 -1.63 13.94
N LEU A 454 -23.34 -1.55 12.99
CA LEU A 454 -23.04 -1.30 11.57
C LEU A 454 -22.40 0.07 11.36
N LEU A 455 -22.97 1.11 11.96
CA LEU A 455 -22.44 2.47 11.91
C LEU A 455 -21.02 2.54 12.49
N GLN A 456 -20.71 1.77 13.54
CA GLN A 456 -19.39 1.75 14.17
C GLN A 456 -18.35 0.93 13.40
N ARG A 457 -18.73 -0.24 12.87
CA ARG A 457 -17.78 -1.21 12.27
C ARG A 457 -17.60 -1.07 10.76
N SER A 458 -18.55 -0.46 10.04
CA SER A 458 -18.49 -0.30 8.59
C SER A 458 -17.82 1.01 8.19
N ASN A 459 -16.82 0.90 7.32
CA ASN A 459 -16.03 2.03 6.81
C ASN A 459 -16.14 2.16 5.29
N GLN A 460 -16.16 1.04 4.55
CA GLN A 460 -16.18 1.06 3.08
C GLN A 460 -17.55 1.40 2.51
N PHE A 461 -18.61 0.96 3.19
CA PHE A 461 -20.00 1.20 2.82
C PHE A 461 -20.69 2.02 3.92
N ASN A 462 -20.10 3.16 4.27
CA ASN A 462 -20.64 4.12 5.21
C ASN A 462 -20.58 5.53 4.62
N LEU A 463 -21.75 6.13 4.41
CA LEU A 463 -21.94 7.39 3.70
C LEU A 463 -21.45 8.61 4.49
N SER A 464 -21.77 8.65 5.79
CA SER A 464 -21.54 9.82 6.64
C SER A 464 -20.24 9.72 7.44
N ALA A 465 -19.78 8.49 7.69
CA ALA A 465 -18.77 8.14 8.67
C ALA A 465 -19.09 8.62 10.11
N THR A 466 -20.36 8.94 10.39
CA THR A 466 -20.80 9.35 11.72
C THR A 466 -20.73 8.16 12.69
N ARG A 467 -20.33 8.44 13.93
CA ARG A 467 -20.25 7.47 15.02
C ARG A 467 -21.15 7.94 16.14
N TYR A 468 -22.38 7.43 16.13
CA TYR A 468 -23.37 7.78 17.13
C TYR A 468 -23.09 7.05 18.44
N THR A 469 -23.27 7.78 19.54
CA THR A 469 -23.60 7.20 20.83
C THR A 469 -25.06 6.73 20.83
N GLU A 470 -25.42 5.81 21.73
CA GLU A 470 -26.80 5.35 21.87
C GLU A 470 -27.80 6.52 22.07
N PRO A 471 -27.55 7.52 22.95
CA PRO A 471 -28.48 8.65 23.09
C PRO A 471 -28.64 9.51 21.83
N GLU A 472 -27.56 9.75 21.08
CA GLU A 472 -27.62 10.51 19.82
C GLU A 472 -28.40 9.76 18.74
N PHE A 473 -28.22 8.44 18.66
CA PHE A 473 -28.96 7.60 17.73
C PHE A 473 -30.45 7.56 18.07
N GLN A 474 -30.79 7.43 19.37
CA GLN A 474 -32.17 7.52 19.85
C GLN A 474 -32.82 8.88 19.54
N ALA A 475 -32.05 9.97 19.62
CA ALA A 475 -32.53 11.29 19.24
C ALA A 475 -32.81 11.38 17.73
N LEU A 476 -31.93 10.81 16.90
CA LEU A 476 -32.12 10.71 15.44
C LEU A 476 -33.40 9.94 15.08
N LEU A 477 -33.66 8.81 15.75
CA LEU A 477 -34.86 7.99 15.54
C LEU A 477 -36.17 8.69 15.94
N LYS A 478 -36.10 9.72 16.81
CA LYS A 478 -37.27 10.48 17.29
C LYS A 478 -37.50 11.78 16.52
N ASP A 479 -36.59 12.16 15.64
CA ASP A 479 -36.72 13.38 14.83
C ASP A 479 -37.82 13.19 13.78
N VAL A 480 -38.88 14.00 13.89
CA VAL A 480 -40.04 13.96 12.99
C VAL A 480 -39.69 14.32 11.54
N ASN A 481 -38.55 14.98 11.32
CA ASN A 481 -38.06 15.35 10.00
C ASN A 481 -37.09 14.30 9.44
N VAL A 482 -36.87 13.16 10.11
CA VAL A 482 -35.96 12.12 9.65
C VAL A 482 -36.66 10.77 9.60
N GLU A 483 -36.71 10.18 8.41
CA GLU A 483 -37.14 8.79 8.23
C GLU A 483 -35.93 7.85 8.39
N CYS A 484 -36.02 6.95 9.36
CA CYS A 484 -34.97 5.95 9.63
C CYS A 484 -35.42 4.55 9.24
N PHE A 485 -34.60 3.85 8.47
CA PHE A 485 -34.87 2.50 7.98
C PHE A 485 -33.76 1.54 8.39
N ALA A 486 -34.15 0.31 8.69
CA ALA A 486 -33.25 -0.83 8.79
C ALA A 486 -33.70 -1.90 7.80
N PHE A 487 -32.74 -2.58 7.19
CA PHE A 487 -33.05 -3.65 6.25
C PHE A 487 -32.22 -4.90 6.48
N ASP A 488 -32.90 -6.02 6.29
CA ASP A 488 -32.35 -7.36 6.29
C ASP A 488 -32.35 -7.93 4.87
N VAL A 489 -31.38 -8.77 4.57
CA VAL A 489 -31.25 -9.41 3.26
C VAL A 489 -31.12 -10.91 3.49
N ALA A 490 -31.77 -11.70 2.64
CA ALA A 490 -31.64 -13.15 2.57
C ALA A 490 -31.54 -13.59 1.10
N ASP A 491 -30.98 -14.76 0.87
CA ASP A 491 -30.93 -15.40 -0.45
C ASP A 491 -30.86 -16.93 -0.32
N ASP A 492 -30.77 -17.64 -1.45
CA ASP A 492 -30.72 -19.11 -1.47
C ASP A 492 -29.52 -19.71 -0.71
N TYR A 493 -28.51 -18.90 -0.41
CA TYR A 493 -27.29 -19.33 0.30
C TYR A 493 -27.35 -19.03 1.80
N GLY A 494 -28.21 -18.12 2.25
CA GLY A 494 -28.45 -17.87 3.67
C GLY A 494 -29.08 -16.50 4.01
N ASP A 495 -29.41 -16.35 5.30
CA ASP A 495 -29.88 -15.10 5.90
C ASP A 495 -28.69 -14.28 6.44
N TYR A 496 -28.61 -13.01 6.08
CA TYR A 496 -27.53 -12.09 6.50
C TYR A 496 -27.88 -11.28 7.75
N GLY A 497 -29.12 -11.38 8.24
CA GLY A 497 -29.71 -10.58 9.29
C GLY A 497 -29.85 -9.11 8.90
N VAL A 498 -29.91 -8.21 9.89
CA VAL A 498 -29.88 -6.77 9.62
C VAL A 498 -28.49 -6.40 9.08
N VAL A 499 -28.48 -5.96 7.83
CA VAL A 499 -27.27 -5.66 7.06
C VAL A 499 -27.11 -4.19 6.72
N GLY A 500 -28.16 -3.38 6.89
CA GLY A 500 -28.02 -1.95 6.64
C GLY A 500 -28.98 -1.07 7.43
N PHE A 501 -28.61 0.21 7.47
CA PHE A 501 -29.34 1.29 8.08
C PHE A 501 -29.27 2.52 7.18
N ALA A 502 -30.37 3.27 7.11
CA ALA A 502 -30.45 4.52 6.38
C ALA A 502 -31.23 5.56 7.17
N ALA A 503 -30.79 6.82 7.11
CA ALA A 503 -31.54 7.97 7.62
C ALA A 503 -31.69 9.00 6.50
N VAL A 504 -32.94 9.38 6.23
CA VAL A 504 -33.28 10.37 5.23
C VAL A 504 -33.98 11.55 5.89
N ARG A 505 -33.39 12.73 5.77
CA ARG A 505 -33.98 13.98 6.25
C ARG A 505 -34.94 14.54 5.21
N LEU A 506 -36.11 14.96 5.66
CA LEU A 506 -37.09 15.66 4.84
C LEU A 506 -36.75 17.16 4.86
N GLU A 507 -36.44 17.72 3.70
CA GLU A 507 -36.17 19.15 3.51
C GLU A 507 -37.08 19.71 2.41
N ASP A 508 -37.25 21.04 2.38
CA ASP A 508 -38.17 21.72 1.45
C ASP A 508 -37.80 21.49 -0.03
N ASP A 509 -36.50 21.44 -0.33
CA ASP A 509 -35.98 21.22 -1.69
C ASP A 509 -36.03 19.74 -2.13
N GLY A 510 -36.38 18.82 -1.21
CA GLY A 510 -36.42 17.38 -1.43
C GLY A 510 -35.76 16.57 -0.31
N PRO A 511 -36.00 15.25 -0.25
CA PRO A 511 -35.37 14.38 0.74
C PRO A 511 -33.85 14.30 0.57
N VAL A 512 -33.13 14.22 1.70
CA VAL A 512 -31.67 14.13 1.77
C VAL A 512 -31.25 12.88 2.53
N LEU A 513 -30.63 11.92 1.85
CA LEU A 513 -29.98 10.76 2.48
C LEU A 513 -28.75 11.25 3.25
N ILE A 514 -28.86 11.29 4.58
CA ILE A 514 -27.83 11.83 5.48
C ILE A 514 -26.95 10.75 6.08
N ASP A 515 -27.48 9.53 6.23
CA ASP A 515 -26.75 8.36 6.66
C ASP A 515 -27.19 7.15 5.84
N PHE A 516 -26.21 6.38 5.39
CA PHE A 516 -26.43 5.09 4.73
C PHE A 516 -25.25 4.19 5.06
N VAL A 517 -25.52 3.04 5.65
CA VAL A 517 -24.49 2.08 5.99
C VAL A 517 -24.93 0.67 5.63
N MET A 518 -24.00 -0.11 5.09
CA MET A 518 -24.18 -1.52 4.81
C MET A 518 -23.03 -2.36 5.34
N SER A 519 -23.34 -3.62 5.60
CA SER A 519 -22.36 -4.66 5.88
C SER A 519 -21.61 -5.04 4.59
N CYS A 520 -20.30 -5.20 4.66
CA CYS A 520 -19.48 -5.76 3.56
C CYS A 520 -20.01 -7.12 3.04
N ARG A 521 -20.70 -7.88 3.89
CA ARG A 521 -21.31 -9.18 3.53
C ARG A 521 -22.36 -9.07 2.42
N VAL A 522 -22.91 -7.88 2.20
CA VAL A 522 -23.90 -7.64 1.14
C VAL A 522 -23.44 -6.61 0.10
N ALA A 523 -22.19 -6.17 0.21
CA ALA A 523 -21.58 -5.25 -0.74
C ALA A 523 -21.49 -5.85 -2.14
N ARG A 524 -21.59 -4.98 -3.17
CA ARG A 524 -21.47 -5.35 -4.60
C ARG A 524 -22.50 -6.39 -5.06
N LYS A 525 -23.63 -6.48 -4.35
CA LYS A 525 -24.78 -7.32 -4.70
C LYS A 525 -25.98 -6.49 -5.15
N ARG A 526 -25.75 -5.21 -5.50
CA ARG A 526 -26.79 -4.26 -5.92
C ARG A 526 -27.79 -3.93 -4.80
N VAL A 527 -27.38 -4.06 -3.54
CA VAL A 527 -28.20 -3.79 -2.34
C VAL A 527 -28.35 -2.28 -2.12
N GLU A 528 -27.27 -1.55 -2.33
CA GLU A 528 -27.22 -0.09 -2.39
C GLU A 528 -28.18 0.46 -3.43
N GLU A 529 -28.17 -0.11 -4.63
CA GLU A 529 -29.04 0.26 -5.74
C GLU A 529 -30.49 -0.06 -5.40
N ALA A 530 -30.79 -1.27 -4.93
CA ALA A 530 -32.13 -1.67 -4.54
C ALA A 530 -32.73 -0.72 -3.49
N PHE A 531 -31.97 -0.36 -2.45
CA PHE A 531 -32.43 0.60 -1.45
C PHE A 531 -32.70 1.99 -2.06
N LEU A 532 -31.77 2.50 -2.87
CA LEU A 532 -31.90 3.83 -3.48
C LEU A 532 -33.07 3.90 -4.44
N HIS A 533 -33.27 2.88 -5.28
CA HIS A 533 -34.43 2.79 -6.17
C HIS A 533 -35.74 2.72 -5.39
N TRP A 534 -35.79 1.93 -4.32
CA TRP A 534 -36.97 1.84 -3.46
C TRP A 534 -37.31 3.18 -2.81
N TYR A 535 -36.31 3.87 -2.25
CA TYR A 535 -36.55 5.16 -1.61
C TYR A 535 -36.90 6.24 -2.64
N ALA A 536 -36.26 6.21 -3.82
CA ALA A 536 -36.56 7.09 -4.94
C ALA A 536 -38.03 6.98 -5.38
N ASP A 537 -38.52 5.76 -5.65
CA ASP A 537 -39.93 5.53 -6.00
C ASP A 537 -40.89 6.01 -4.90
N ARG A 538 -40.56 5.76 -3.64
CA ARG A 538 -41.31 6.31 -2.49
C ARG A 538 -41.33 7.86 -2.50
N ALA A 539 -40.21 8.50 -2.80
CA ALA A 539 -40.10 9.95 -2.87
C ALA A 539 -40.90 10.52 -4.06
N CYS A 540 -40.85 9.89 -5.23
CA CYS A 540 -41.66 10.25 -6.40
C CYS A 540 -43.15 10.22 -6.08
N ARG A 541 -43.63 9.16 -5.42
CA ARG A 541 -45.05 9.02 -5.03
C ARG A 541 -45.50 10.10 -4.03
N ARG A 542 -44.56 10.77 -3.36
CA ARG A 542 -44.81 11.90 -2.45
C ARG A 542 -44.64 13.26 -3.13
N GLY A 543 -44.37 13.29 -4.44
CA GLY A 543 -44.23 14.51 -5.23
C GLY A 543 -42.85 15.13 -5.20
N ALA A 544 -41.81 14.38 -4.79
CA ALA A 544 -40.44 14.85 -4.91
C ALA A 544 -39.91 14.61 -6.33
N ASP A 545 -39.29 15.63 -6.92
CA ASP A 545 -38.61 15.54 -8.22
C ASP A 545 -37.12 15.21 -8.07
N ARG A 546 -36.59 15.26 -6.84
CA ARG A 546 -35.15 15.07 -6.54
C ARG A 546 -34.94 14.31 -5.23
N LEU A 547 -33.85 13.55 -5.18
CA LEU A 547 -33.30 12.97 -3.96
C LEU A 547 -31.82 13.38 -3.84
N PHE A 548 -31.44 13.96 -2.70
CA PHE A 548 -30.05 14.33 -2.45
C PHE A 548 -29.35 13.27 -1.62
N VAL A 549 -28.06 13.07 -1.87
CA VAL A 549 -27.20 12.20 -1.07
C VAL A 549 -26.04 13.01 -0.53
N ARG A 550 -25.94 13.10 0.79
CA ARG A 550 -24.88 13.86 1.47
C ARG A 550 -23.82 12.91 2.00
N MET A 551 -22.65 12.96 1.38
CA MET A 551 -21.58 12.01 1.63
C MET A 551 -20.33 12.71 2.16
N ARG A 552 -19.74 12.18 3.23
CA ARG A 552 -18.42 12.61 3.68
C ARG A 552 -17.36 11.79 2.95
N LYS A 553 -16.47 12.43 2.19
CA LYS A 553 -15.37 11.72 1.55
C LYS A 553 -14.36 11.24 2.60
N THR A 554 -14.01 9.96 2.55
CA THR A 554 -12.95 9.37 3.38
C THR A 554 -12.05 8.51 2.50
N ASP A 555 -10.86 8.16 2.98
CA ASP A 555 -9.96 7.24 2.27
C ASP A 555 -10.54 5.81 2.17
N ARG A 556 -11.55 5.50 3.00
CA ARG A 556 -12.08 4.14 3.14
C ARG A 556 -13.37 3.90 2.36
N ASN A 557 -14.20 4.92 2.12
CA ASN A 557 -15.50 4.78 1.46
C ASN A 557 -15.48 4.87 -0.07
N GLY A 558 -14.32 4.62 -0.69
CA GLY A 558 -14.17 4.50 -2.14
C GLY A 558 -15.19 3.56 -2.80
N PRO A 559 -15.39 2.33 -2.31
CA PRO A 559 -16.34 1.39 -2.92
C PRO A 559 -17.78 1.90 -2.99
N LEU A 560 -18.28 2.54 -1.93
CA LEU A 560 -19.62 3.16 -1.95
C LEU A 560 -19.69 4.33 -2.95
N ARG A 561 -18.63 5.12 -3.06
CA ARG A 561 -18.56 6.23 -4.02
C ARG A 561 -18.64 5.73 -5.45
N ASP A 562 -17.98 4.62 -5.74
CA ASP A 562 -18.00 4.00 -7.07
C ASP A 562 -19.38 3.43 -7.38
N ALA A 563 -20.00 2.73 -6.42
CA ALA A 563 -21.36 2.21 -6.56
C ALA A 563 -22.40 3.33 -6.76
N LEU A 564 -22.31 4.42 -5.98
CA LEU A 564 -23.16 5.59 -6.17
C LEU A 564 -22.92 6.27 -7.53
N SER A 565 -21.68 6.27 -8.03
CA SER A 565 -21.38 6.88 -9.34
C SER A 565 -21.91 6.06 -10.53
N ALA A 566 -22.18 4.77 -10.33
CA ALA A 566 -22.80 3.90 -11.34
C ALA A 566 -24.32 4.13 -11.45
N ILE A 567 -24.94 4.59 -10.36
CA ILE A 567 -26.31 5.11 -10.36
C ILE A 567 -26.22 6.52 -10.97
N ASN A 568 -27.14 6.90 -11.88
CA ASN A 568 -27.11 8.17 -12.64
C ASN A 568 -27.27 9.45 -11.76
N LEU A 569 -26.43 9.61 -10.74
CA LEU A 569 -26.35 10.71 -9.80
C LEU A 569 -25.50 11.84 -10.41
N SER A 570 -26.07 13.03 -10.48
CA SER A 570 -25.35 14.24 -10.89
C SER A 570 -24.64 14.86 -9.69
N ARG A 571 -23.34 15.17 -9.85
CA ARG A 571 -22.58 15.89 -8.81
C ARG A 571 -22.91 17.38 -8.84
N ILE A 572 -23.37 17.92 -7.70
CA ILE A 572 -23.74 19.34 -7.58
C ILE A 572 -22.60 20.19 -6.97
N GLY A 573 -21.54 19.53 -6.50
CA GLY A 573 -20.34 20.16 -5.96
C GLY A 573 -20.35 20.27 -4.42
N PRO A 574 -19.24 20.74 -3.82
CA PRO A 574 -19.15 20.90 -2.37
C PRO A 574 -19.99 22.11 -1.92
N LYS A 575 -20.86 21.91 -0.92
CA LYS A 575 -21.63 23.02 -0.34
C LYS A 575 -20.86 23.84 0.72
N ASN A 576 -19.60 23.51 1.07
CA ASN A 576 -18.71 24.29 1.94
C ASN A 576 -17.26 23.73 1.94
N ALA A 577 -16.34 24.39 2.65
CA ALA A 577 -14.93 24.01 2.83
C ALA A 577 -14.70 22.67 3.58
N ASP A 578 -15.76 22.04 4.09
CA ASP A 578 -15.72 20.69 4.66
C ASP A 578 -15.90 19.65 3.55
N ALA A 579 -15.18 18.53 3.61
CA ALA A 579 -15.12 17.46 2.59
C ALA A 579 -16.43 16.67 2.36
N ILE A 580 -17.57 17.35 2.29
CA ILE A 580 -18.91 16.82 2.07
C ILE A 580 -19.28 17.00 0.59
N GLU A 581 -19.38 15.88 -0.11
CA GLU A 581 -19.89 15.81 -1.48
C GLU A 581 -21.42 15.69 -1.43
N VAL A 582 -22.12 16.49 -2.25
CA VAL A 582 -23.57 16.39 -2.44
C VAL A 582 -23.83 15.85 -3.85
N LEU A 583 -24.56 14.73 -3.91
CA LEU A 583 -25.02 14.11 -5.14
C LEU A 583 -26.53 14.34 -5.27
N GLU A 584 -27.01 14.56 -6.50
CA GLU A 584 -28.43 14.69 -6.82
C GLU A 584 -28.87 13.54 -7.71
N TYR A 585 -29.97 12.90 -7.32
CA TYR A 585 -30.71 11.95 -8.13
C TYR A 585 -31.93 12.65 -8.72
N ASP A 586 -31.96 12.77 -10.04
CA ASP A 586 -33.09 13.33 -10.78
C ASP A 586 -34.18 12.26 -10.89
N LEU A 587 -35.23 12.41 -10.08
CA LEU A 587 -36.33 11.46 -10.00
C LEU A 587 -37.29 11.55 -11.20
N THR A 588 -37.14 12.57 -12.05
CA THR A 588 -37.96 12.74 -13.26
C THR A 588 -37.48 11.87 -14.43
N ARG A 589 -36.27 11.30 -14.32
CA ARG A 589 -35.71 10.39 -15.31
C ARG A 589 -36.01 8.95 -14.92
N GLU A 590 -36.48 8.18 -15.89
CA GLU A 590 -36.61 6.74 -15.71
C GLU A 590 -35.20 6.15 -15.55
N VAL A 591 -34.96 5.48 -14.43
CA VAL A 591 -33.71 4.77 -14.18
C VAL A 591 -34.00 3.29 -14.26
N GLU A 592 -33.24 2.60 -15.12
CA GLU A 592 -33.31 1.15 -15.25
C GLU A 592 -33.05 0.51 -13.88
N ASN A 593 -34.09 -0.10 -13.31
CA ASN A 593 -33.95 -0.97 -12.15
C ASN A 593 -33.80 -2.40 -12.69
N PRO A 594 -32.63 -3.04 -12.55
CA PRO A 594 -32.41 -4.38 -13.06
C PRO A 594 -33.22 -5.46 -12.30
N ALA A 595 -33.97 -5.07 -11.27
CA ALA A 595 -34.88 -5.90 -10.47
C ALA A 595 -34.19 -7.16 -9.91
N ILE A 596 -32.90 -7.01 -9.56
CA ILE A 596 -32.05 -8.10 -9.07
C ILE A 596 -32.49 -8.58 -7.68
N ILE A 597 -33.02 -7.66 -6.87
CA ILE A 597 -33.43 -7.94 -5.49
C ILE A 597 -34.94 -7.67 -5.36
N ARG A 598 -35.67 -8.66 -4.82
CA ARG A 598 -37.07 -8.48 -4.44
C ARG A 598 -37.14 -7.70 -3.13
N ILE A 599 -37.96 -6.65 -3.08
CA ILE A 599 -38.10 -5.80 -1.88
C ILE A 599 -39.43 -6.08 -1.20
N GLU A 600 -39.40 -6.31 0.10
CA GLU A 600 -40.56 -6.53 0.96
C GLU A 600 -40.61 -5.45 2.06
N GLU A 601 -41.70 -4.70 2.15
CA GLU A 601 -41.86 -3.65 3.17
C GLU A 601 -42.52 -4.19 4.43
N LYS A 602 -41.89 -3.99 5.59
CA LYS A 602 -42.47 -4.28 6.91
C LYS A 602 -43.22 -3.05 7.42
N ARG A 603 -44.50 -3.21 7.77
CA ARG A 603 -45.28 -2.12 8.36
C ARG A 603 -44.94 -1.98 9.84
N ALA A 604 -45.02 -0.75 10.36
CA ALA A 604 -44.84 -0.49 11.78
C ALA A 604 -45.86 -1.31 12.60
N GLY A 605 -45.39 -2.31 13.35
CA GLY A 605 -46.22 -3.14 14.24
C GLY A 605 -46.29 -4.64 13.90
N GLU A 606 -45.72 -5.10 12.79
CA GLU A 606 -45.64 -6.54 12.49
C GLU A 606 -44.52 -7.20 13.31
N ARG A 607 -44.89 -8.08 14.25
CA ARG A 607 -43.94 -8.90 15.00
C ARG A 607 -43.37 -9.99 14.10
N THR A 608 -42.06 -10.21 14.17
CA THR A 608 -41.42 -11.42 13.62
C THR A 608 -41.94 -12.65 14.35
N SER A 609 -42.53 -13.59 13.62
CA SER A 609 -42.80 -14.95 14.08
C SER A 609 -41.52 -15.74 14.25
#